data_AF-R5GJR7-F1
#
_entry.id   AF-R5GJR7-F1
#
_cell.length_a   1.000
_cell.length_b   1.000
_cell.length_c   1.000
_cell.angle_alpha   90.00
_cell.angle_beta   90.00
_cell.angle_gamma   90.00
#
_symmetry.space_group_name_H-M   'P 1'
#
loop_
_entity.id
_entity.type
_entity.pdbx_description
1 polymer ?
#
loop_
_entity_poly.entity_id
_entity_poly.type
_entity_poly.pdbx_seq_one_letter_code
_entity_poly.pdbx_strand_id
1 'polypeptide(L)'
;MRRTLTILSLLLTALLLAVVVRCLFVTQYRVTDTDGDALRAGDRVLVNRMAYGWRVPGERWWGYSRVGSGQPVRGEYVAFYDPSLYGPADRRPVRVGRVVAVPGDTLWLDVRRCTLLPGRTTTDARPIPVPGAGSRVGVTAWNARLLWNTLRRHESLHVVLVSDSALRFDGHRLDSVCFRQDYYWLSGSLGYGLVPASALVGRAFCVSYSLNDSLHVGRRFRTDRFFLPL
;
A
#
# COMPACT_ATOMS: atom_id res chain seq x y z
N MET A 1 -8.63 42.36 31.91
CA MET A 1 -8.45 40.94 32.30
C MET A 1 -9.46 39.98 31.65
N ARG A 2 -10.79 40.22 31.68
CA ARG A 2 -11.75 39.28 31.06
C ARG A 2 -11.55 39.09 29.54
N ARG A 3 -11.37 40.18 28.76
CA ARG A 3 -11.11 40.11 27.31
C ARG A 3 -9.83 39.36 26.93
N THR A 4 -8.75 39.53 27.69
CA THR A 4 -7.47 38.85 27.44
C THR A 4 -7.57 37.36 27.71
N LEU A 5 -8.31 36.95 28.75
CA LEU A 5 -8.60 35.54 29.04
C LEU A 5 -9.44 34.88 27.94
N THR A 6 -10.43 35.58 27.37
CA THR A 6 -11.26 35.05 26.26
C THR A 6 -10.45 34.87 24.98
N ILE A 7 -9.58 35.83 24.65
CA ILE A 7 -8.69 35.73 23.48
C ILE A 7 -7.71 34.56 23.65
N LEU A 8 -7.12 34.42 24.85
CA LEU A 8 -6.19 33.33 25.15
C LEU A 8 -6.88 31.96 25.08
N SER A 9 -8.11 31.84 25.61
CA SER A 9 -8.86 30.59 25.54
C SER A 9 -9.23 30.23 24.11
N LEU A 10 -9.63 31.19 23.27
CA LEU A 10 -9.93 30.96 21.86
C LEU A 10 -8.69 30.50 21.08
N LEU A 11 -7.53 31.12 21.31
CA LEU A 11 -6.26 30.71 20.69
C LEU A 11 -5.87 29.29 21.13
N LEU A 12 -6.04 28.96 22.42
CA LEU A 12 -5.76 27.63 22.94
C LEU A 12 -6.69 26.57 22.32
N THR A 13 -8.00 26.86 22.24
CA THR A 13 -8.97 25.94 21.62
C THR A 13 -8.70 25.75 20.13
N ALA A 14 -8.36 26.82 19.40
CA ALA A 14 -7.98 26.73 18.00
C ALA A 14 -6.70 25.90 17.80
N LEU A 15 -5.70 26.07 18.67
CA LEU A 15 -4.48 25.27 18.65
C LEU A 15 -4.77 23.79 18.93
N LEU A 16 -5.57 23.49 19.96
CA LEU A 16 -5.98 22.13 20.29
C LEU A 16 -6.72 21.47 19.12
N LEU A 17 -7.66 22.19 18.52
CA LEU A 17 -8.40 21.71 17.36
C LEU A 17 -7.46 21.45 16.17
N ALA A 18 -6.51 22.35 15.90
CA ALA A 18 -5.51 22.16 14.86
C ALA A 18 -4.63 20.93 15.11
N VAL A 19 -4.24 20.67 16.36
CA VAL A 19 -3.48 19.47 16.75
C VAL A 19 -4.33 18.21 16.58
N VAL A 20 -5.59 18.21 17.01
CA VAL A 20 -6.51 17.07 16.85
C VAL A 20 -6.73 16.75 15.38
N VAL A 21 -7.03 17.77 14.56
CA VAL A 21 -7.13 17.65 13.09
C VAL A 21 -5.82 17.07 12.53
N ARG A 22 -4.67 17.63 12.90
CA ARG A 22 -3.37 17.16 12.43
C ARG A 22 -3.09 15.71 12.82
N CYS A 23 -3.42 15.29 14.05
CA CYS A 23 -3.21 13.93 14.54
C CYS A 23 -4.21 12.91 13.99
N LEU A 24 -5.45 13.30 13.67
CA LEU A 24 -6.46 12.41 13.13
C LEU A 24 -6.26 12.13 11.64
N PHE A 25 -5.85 13.15 10.87
CA PHE A 25 -5.77 13.04 9.41
C PHE A 25 -4.36 12.72 8.91
N VAL A 26 -3.32 13.15 9.64
CA VAL A 26 -1.92 12.93 9.26
C VAL A 26 -1.24 12.03 10.28
N THR A 27 -0.83 10.85 9.84
CA THR A 27 -0.03 9.93 10.65
C THR A 27 1.39 9.82 10.12
N GLN A 28 2.33 9.56 11.02
CA GLN A 28 3.73 9.36 10.66
C GLN A 28 4.08 7.88 10.72
N TYR A 29 4.68 7.34 9.65
CA TYR A 29 5.17 5.97 9.59
C TYR A 29 6.67 5.90 9.38
N ARG A 30 7.29 4.81 9.85
CA ARG A 30 8.70 4.53 9.63
C ARG A 30 8.88 3.68 8.38
N VAL A 31 9.77 4.11 7.50
CA VAL A 31 10.19 3.34 6.34
C VAL A 31 11.28 2.36 6.76
N THR A 32 11.03 1.08 6.52
CA THR A 32 11.98 -0.01 6.79
C THR A 32 12.86 -0.28 5.58
N ASP A 33 12.27 -0.29 4.39
CA ASP A 33 12.93 -0.65 3.14
C ASP A 33 13.17 0.59 2.28
N THR A 34 14.35 0.66 1.66
CA THR A 34 14.67 1.71 0.68
C THR A 34 13.90 1.45 -0.61
N ASP A 35 13.26 2.48 -1.16
CA ASP A 35 12.51 2.41 -2.40
C ASP A 35 12.94 3.54 -3.36
N GLY A 36 13.77 3.15 -4.33
CA GLY A 36 14.43 4.07 -5.25
C GLY A 36 15.25 5.15 -4.52
N ASP A 37 15.32 6.33 -5.11
CA ASP A 37 16.03 7.48 -4.54
C ASP A 37 15.19 8.30 -3.56
N ALA A 38 13.85 8.19 -3.67
CA ALA A 38 12.92 9.04 -2.92
C ALA A 38 12.75 8.59 -1.47
N LEU A 39 12.77 7.28 -1.19
CA LEU A 39 12.59 6.74 0.16
C LEU A 39 13.80 5.94 0.60
N ARG A 40 14.29 6.22 1.81
CA ARG A 40 15.42 5.52 2.43
C ARG A 40 15.00 4.87 3.74
N ALA A 41 15.63 3.74 4.05
CA ALA A 41 15.50 3.14 5.37
C ALA A 41 15.81 4.18 6.47
N GLY A 42 14.89 4.28 7.45
CA GLY A 42 14.96 5.24 8.54
C GLY A 42 14.20 6.55 8.32
N ASP A 43 13.67 6.78 7.12
CA ASP A 43 12.76 7.89 6.84
C ASP A 43 11.47 7.78 7.66
N ARG A 44 10.98 8.92 8.13
CA ARG A 44 9.67 9.08 8.73
C ARG A 44 8.79 9.83 7.76
N VAL A 45 7.72 9.19 7.31
CA VAL A 45 6.87 9.71 6.24
C VAL A 45 5.52 10.11 6.79
N LEU A 46 5.09 11.32 6.45
CA LEU A 46 3.76 11.82 6.73
C LEU A 46 2.76 11.29 5.70
N VAL A 47 1.66 10.75 6.21
CA VAL A 47 0.64 10.08 5.42
C VAL A 47 -0.71 10.70 5.70
N ASN A 48 -1.38 11.16 4.63
CA ASN A 48 -2.76 11.60 4.65
C ASN A 48 -3.68 10.37 4.60
N ARG A 49 -4.33 10.05 5.72
CA ARG A 49 -5.24 8.90 5.86
C ARG A 49 -6.57 9.06 5.11
N MET A 50 -6.95 10.29 4.78
CA MET A 50 -8.20 10.58 4.06
C MET A 50 -8.05 10.55 2.54
N ALA A 51 -6.83 10.46 2.03
CA ALA A 51 -6.56 10.56 0.59
C ALA A 51 -7.37 9.56 -0.25
N TYR A 52 -7.63 8.37 0.30
CA TYR A 52 -8.39 7.32 -0.38
C TYR A 52 -9.76 7.07 0.23
N GLY A 53 -10.39 8.12 0.77
CA GLY A 53 -11.68 8.02 1.43
C GLY A 53 -11.59 7.81 2.94
N TRP A 54 -12.65 8.19 3.61
CA TRP A 54 -12.80 8.10 5.05
C TRP A 54 -13.04 6.65 5.48
N ARG A 55 -12.24 6.15 6.42
CA ARG A 55 -12.51 4.89 7.11
C ARG A 55 -13.39 5.16 8.31
N VAL A 56 -14.62 4.64 8.28
CA VAL A 56 -15.54 4.79 9.39
C VAL A 56 -15.11 3.95 10.60
N PRO A 57 -15.05 4.52 11.82
CA PRO A 57 -14.86 3.71 13.03
C PRO A 57 -16.05 2.76 13.19
N GLY A 58 -15.78 1.46 13.34
CA GLY A 58 -16.81 0.43 13.38
C GLY A 58 -16.72 -0.65 12.30
N GLU A 59 -15.65 -0.69 11.48
CA GLU A 59 -15.41 -1.75 10.48
C GLU A 59 -15.58 -3.18 11.05
N ARG A 60 -15.32 -3.36 12.35
CA ARG A 60 -15.54 -4.62 13.09
C ARG A 60 -16.98 -5.10 13.12
N TRP A 61 -17.96 -4.21 13.03
CA TRP A 61 -19.38 -4.51 13.11
C TRP A 61 -20.10 -4.42 11.76
N TRP A 62 -19.63 -3.53 10.86
CA TRP A 62 -20.31 -3.22 9.59
C TRP A 62 -19.53 -3.65 8.34
N GLY A 63 -18.37 -4.28 8.52
CA GLY A 63 -17.46 -4.60 7.44
C GLY A 63 -16.67 -3.38 6.95
N TYR A 64 -15.69 -3.65 6.09
CA TYR A 64 -14.87 -2.60 5.49
C TYR A 64 -15.71 -1.76 4.52
N SER A 65 -15.82 -0.47 4.80
CA SER A 65 -16.56 0.50 3.98
C SER A 65 -15.78 1.81 3.95
N ARG A 66 -15.48 2.30 2.74
CA ARG A 66 -14.89 3.63 2.54
C ARG A 66 -15.95 4.59 2.05
N VAL A 67 -16.02 5.73 2.72
CA VAL A 67 -16.88 6.84 2.32
C VAL A 67 -16.01 7.86 1.59
N GLY A 68 -16.30 8.10 0.31
CA GLY A 68 -15.45 8.89 -0.61
C GLY A 68 -14.50 8.01 -1.44
N SER A 69 -14.11 8.50 -2.63
CA SER A 69 -13.50 7.69 -3.69
C SER A 69 -12.19 8.29 -4.23
N GLY A 70 -11.19 8.46 -3.37
CA GLY A 70 -9.83 8.69 -3.85
C GLY A 70 -9.18 7.36 -4.22
N GLN A 71 -8.71 7.22 -5.46
CA GLN A 71 -7.90 6.07 -5.87
C GLN A 71 -6.43 6.49 -6.02
N PRO A 72 -5.47 5.65 -5.62
CA PRO A 72 -4.06 5.89 -5.91
C PRO A 72 -3.80 6.03 -7.40
N VAL A 73 -2.93 6.97 -7.75
CA VAL A 73 -2.50 7.20 -9.13
C VAL A 73 -1.08 6.65 -9.31
N ARG A 74 -0.73 6.24 -10.54
CA ARG A 74 0.63 5.82 -10.88
C ARG A 74 1.64 6.89 -10.47
N GLY A 75 2.75 6.45 -9.89
CA GLY A 75 3.86 7.29 -9.45
C GLY A 75 3.74 7.84 -8.04
N GLU A 76 2.55 7.80 -7.43
CA GLU A 76 2.30 8.28 -6.07
C GLU A 76 2.89 7.33 -5.00
N TYR A 77 3.31 7.87 -3.86
CA TYR A 77 3.72 7.08 -2.70
C TYR A 77 2.54 6.81 -1.77
N VAL A 78 2.38 5.55 -1.38
CA VAL A 78 1.25 5.11 -0.57
C VAL A 78 1.74 4.31 0.62
N ALA A 79 1.12 4.53 1.76
CA ALA A 79 1.30 3.66 2.92
C ALA A 79 0.24 2.56 2.88
N PHE A 80 0.62 1.33 3.20
CA PHE A 80 -0.24 0.16 3.13
C PHE A 80 0.18 -0.88 4.16
N TYR A 81 -0.78 -1.70 4.58
CA TYR A 81 -0.52 -2.86 5.43
C TYR A 81 0.12 -3.99 4.62
N ASP A 82 1.13 -4.67 5.18
CA ASP A 82 1.84 -5.74 4.46
C ASP A 82 0.86 -6.85 3.97
N PRO A 83 0.76 -7.09 2.65
CA PRO A 83 -0.20 -8.05 2.11
C PRO A 83 0.26 -9.51 2.29
N SER A 84 1.55 -9.76 2.52
CA SER A 84 2.12 -11.10 2.63
C SER A 84 1.73 -11.83 3.94
N LEU A 85 1.37 -11.06 4.97
CA LEU A 85 1.02 -11.56 6.30
C LEU A 85 -0.48 -11.86 6.42
N TYR A 86 -0.81 -12.92 7.15
CA TYR A 86 -2.19 -13.29 7.46
C TYR A 86 -2.77 -12.45 8.61
N GLY A 87 -4.10 -12.41 8.70
CA GLY A 87 -4.84 -11.72 9.77
C GLY A 87 -5.46 -10.39 9.33
N PRO A 88 -6.18 -9.69 10.22
CA PRO A 88 -6.78 -8.39 9.92
C PRO A 88 -5.75 -7.37 9.41
N ALA A 89 -6.10 -6.57 8.40
CA ALA A 89 -5.16 -5.62 7.77
C ALA A 89 -4.57 -4.62 8.78
N ASP A 90 -5.40 -4.11 9.69
CA ASP A 90 -5.05 -3.13 10.74
C ASP A 90 -3.96 -3.59 11.72
N ARG A 91 -3.75 -4.90 11.86
CA ARG A 91 -2.72 -5.50 12.75
C ARG A 91 -1.39 -5.74 12.08
N ARG A 92 -1.29 -5.58 10.77
CA ARG A 92 -0.08 -5.88 10.01
C ARG A 92 0.86 -4.66 10.05
N PRO A 93 2.18 -4.87 9.95
CA PRO A 93 3.13 -3.77 9.80
C PRO A 93 2.78 -2.93 8.57
N VAL A 94 2.94 -1.61 8.71
CA VAL A 94 2.74 -0.64 7.63
C VAL A 94 4.04 -0.50 6.85
N ARG A 95 3.93 -0.54 5.52
CA ARG A 95 4.99 -0.28 4.56
C ARG A 95 4.62 0.91 3.71
N VAL A 96 5.61 1.56 3.10
CA VAL A 96 5.42 2.66 2.16
C VAL A 96 6.08 2.27 0.86
N GLY A 97 5.40 2.51 -0.26
CA GLY A 97 5.91 2.19 -1.59
C GLY A 97 5.24 3.02 -2.66
N ARG A 98 5.91 3.11 -3.82
CA ARG A 98 5.43 3.83 -4.99
C ARG A 98 4.45 2.99 -5.80
N VAL A 99 3.36 3.58 -6.28
CA VAL A 99 2.41 2.92 -7.19
C VAL A 99 3.05 2.81 -8.58
N VAL A 100 3.26 1.58 -9.04
CA VAL A 100 3.78 1.29 -10.37
C VAL A 100 2.63 1.08 -11.35
N ALA A 101 1.60 0.34 -10.93
CA ALA A 101 0.42 0.07 -11.75
C ALA A 101 -0.86 0.03 -10.90
N VAL A 102 -1.95 0.44 -11.54
CA VAL A 102 -3.30 0.56 -10.97
C VAL A 102 -4.22 -0.50 -11.57
N PRO A 103 -5.44 -0.72 -11.02
CA PRO A 103 -6.40 -1.67 -11.57
C PRO A 103 -6.62 -1.52 -13.08
N GLY A 104 -6.63 -2.65 -13.80
CA GLY A 104 -6.80 -2.68 -15.26
C GLY A 104 -5.51 -2.56 -16.06
N ASP A 105 -4.40 -2.17 -15.42
CA ASP A 105 -3.09 -2.15 -16.05
C ASP A 105 -2.56 -3.57 -16.30
N THR A 106 -1.59 -3.68 -17.22
CA THR A 106 -0.84 -4.92 -17.43
C THR A 106 0.65 -4.62 -17.35
N LEU A 107 1.32 -5.29 -16.42
CA LEU A 107 2.77 -5.26 -16.26
C LEU A 107 3.42 -6.38 -17.06
N TRP A 108 4.71 -6.23 -17.36
CA TRP A 108 5.50 -7.28 -18.01
C TRP A 108 6.57 -7.78 -17.06
N LEU A 109 6.55 -9.07 -16.73
CA LEU A 109 7.56 -9.72 -15.90
C LEU A 109 8.48 -10.55 -16.78
N ASP A 110 9.78 -10.30 -16.68
CA ASP A 110 10.79 -11.25 -17.14
C ASP A 110 10.88 -12.40 -16.12
N VAL A 111 10.36 -13.57 -16.48
CA VAL A 111 10.30 -14.72 -15.56
C VAL A 111 11.70 -15.26 -15.24
N ARG A 112 12.68 -15.09 -16.14
CA ARG A 112 14.05 -15.57 -15.91
C ARG A 112 14.83 -14.66 -14.98
N ARG A 113 14.65 -13.35 -15.15
CA ARG A 113 15.36 -12.33 -14.38
C ARG A 113 14.61 -11.89 -13.12
N CYS A 114 13.35 -12.30 -12.99
CA CYS A 114 12.44 -11.85 -11.93
C CYS A 114 12.35 -10.32 -11.86
N THR A 115 12.36 -9.63 -13.01
CA THR A 115 12.34 -8.16 -13.11
C THR A 115 11.15 -7.65 -13.89
N LEU A 116 10.63 -6.49 -13.48
CA LEU A 116 9.59 -5.79 -14.23
C LEU A 116 10.20 -5.07 -15.43
N LEU A 117 9.50 -5.17 -16.56
CA LEU A 117 9.85 -4.55 -17.81
C LEU A 117 8.84 -3.45 -18.16
N PRO A 118 9.27 -2.38 -18.86
CA PRO A 118 8.37 -1.30 -19.29
C PRO A 118 7.37 -1.75 -20.37
N GLY A 119 7.58 -2.94 -20.96
CA GLY A 119 6.77 -3.50 -22.03
C GLY A 119 7.25 -4.90 -22.39
N ARG A 120 6.70 -5.48 -23.46
CA ARG A 120 7.15 -6.76 -24.01
C ARG A 120 8.47 -6.59 -24.79
N THR A 121 9.55 -6.29 -24.09
CA THR A 121 10.87 -6.04 -24.70
C THR A 121 11.68 -7.32 -24.92
N THR A 122 11.34 -8.42 -24.24
CA THR A 122 12.00 -9.72 -24.37
C THR A 122 11.01 -10.83 -24.72
N THR A 123 11.52 -11.94 -25.25
CA THR A 123 10.72 -13.16 -25.54
C THR A 123 10.23 -13.85 -24.26
N ASP A 124 10.99 -13.73 -23.18
CA ASP A 124 10.66 -14.23 -21.84
C ASP A 124 9.69 -13.31 -21.08
N ALA A 125 9.38 -12.13 -21.60
CA ALA A 125 8.42 -11.22 -21.00
C ALA A 125 7.02 -11.86 -20.99
N ARG A 126 6.40 -11.90 -19.81
CA ARG A 126 5.06 -12.41 -19.60
C ARG A 126 4.15 -11.34 -19.00
N PRO A 127 2.90 -11.21 -19.49
CA PRO A 127 1.98 -10.21 -18.98
C PRO A 127 1.45 -10.62 -17.60
N ILE A 128 1.38 -9.65 -16.69
CA ILE A 128 0.75 -9.75 -15.37
C ILE A 128 -0.32 -8.66 -15.30
N PRO A 129 -1.60 -9.00 -15.53
CA PRO A 129 -2.69 -8.04 -15.36
C PRO A 129 -2.87 -7.70 -13.88
N VAL A 130 -3.09 -6.42 -13.59
CA VAL A 130 -3.40 -5.91 -12.26
C VAL A 130 -4.93 -5.94 -12.08
N PRO A 131 -5.47 -6.76 -11.17
CA PRO A 131 -6.91 -6.92 -11.06
C PRO A 131 -7.64 -5.66 -10.55
N GLY A 132 -8.79 -5.38 -11.13
CA GLY A 132 -9.79 -4.45 -10.59
C GLY A 132 -11.00 -5.17 -9.98
N ALA A 133 -11.81 -4.44 -9.22
CA ALA A 133 -13.07 -4.96 -8.70
C ALA A 133 -14.00 -5.42 -9.84
N GLY A 134 -14.52 -6.64 -9.75
CA GLY A 134 -15.35 -7.27 -10.78
C GLY A 134 -14.58 -7.78 -12.01
N SER A 135 -13.27 -7.54 -12.10
CA SER A 135 -12.46 -8.00 -13.23
C SER A 135 -12.19 -9.50 -13.18
N ARG A 136 -11.99 -10.09 -14.36
CA ARG A 136 -11.61 -11.49 -14.54
C ARG A 136 -10.16 -11.56 -15.05
N VAL A 137 -9.34 -12.35 -14.39
CA VAL A 137 -7.93 -12.58 -14.76
C VAL A 137 -7.72 -14.04 -15.11
N GLY A 138 -7.08 -14.29 -16.25
CA GLY A 138 -6.70 -15.64 -16.67
C GLY A 138 -5.59 -16.22 -15.79
N VAL A 139 -5.72 -17.50 -15.45
CA VAL A 139 -4.71 -18.25 -14.70
C VAL A 139 -3.70 -18.82 -15.67
N THR A 140 -2.43 -18.51 -15.44
CA THR A 140 -1.29 -18.95 -16.26
C THR A 140 -0.19 -19.49 -15.36
N ALA A 141 0.77 -20.21 -15.94
CA ALA A 141 1.87 -20.78 -15.17
C ALA A 141 2.72 -19.72 -14.43
N TRP A 142 2.91 -18.54 -15.02
CA TRP A 142 3.74 -17.48 -14.42
C TRP A 142 2.99 -16.60 -13.41
N ASN A 143 1.67 -16.60 -13.40
CA ASN A 143 0.88 -15.83 -12.44
C ASN A 143 0.17 -16.70 -11.37
N ALA A 144 0.15 -18.03 -11.53
CA ALA A 144 -0.58 -18.93 -10.64
C ALA A 144 -0.20 -18.74 -9.17
N ARG A 145 1.10 -18.67 -8.84
CA ARG A 145 1.56 -18.45 -7.47
C ARG A 145 1.11 -17.11 -6.90
N LEU A 146 1.18 -16.05 -7.71
CA LEU A 146 0.72 -14.71 -7.34
C LEU A 146 -0.78 -14.71 -7.06
N LEU A 147 -1.58 -15.23 -7.99
CA LEU A 147 -3.03 -15.33 -7.86
C LEU A 147 -3.42 -16.19 -6.66
N TRP A 148 -2.79 -17.35 -6.45
CA TRP A 148 -3.03 -18.21 -5.29
C TRP A 148 -2.85 -17.47 -3.97
N ASN A 149 -1.73 -16.77 -3.82
CA ASN A 149 -1.40 -15.95 -2.67
C ASN A 149 -2.48 -14.87 -2.43
N THR A 150 -2.87 -14.18 -3.49
CA THR A 150 -3.87 -13.10 -3.42
C THR A 150 -5.25 -13.66 -3.05
N LEU A 151 -5.70 -14.74 -3.69
CA LEU A 151 -7.02 -15.34 -3.49
C LEU A 151 -7.17 -15.87 -2.06
N ARG A 152 -6.16 -16.56 -1.53
CA ARG A 152 -6.20 -17.07 -0.15
C ARG A 152 -6.16 -15.96 0.90
N ARG A 153 -5.32 -14.94 0.72
CA ARG A 153 -5.08 -13.92 1.75
C ARG A 153 -6.07 -12.76 1.74
N HIS A 154 -6.64 -12.44 0.58
CA HIS A 154 -7.39 -11.19 0.39
C HIS A 154 -8.80 -11.39 -0.16
N GLU A 155 -9.10 -12.54 -0.77
CA GLU A 155 -10.45 -12.90 -1.25
C GLU A 155 -11.10 -14.02 -0.41
N SER A 156 -10.37 -14.55 0.58
CA SER A 156 -10.81 -15.66 1.46
C SER A 156 -11.26 -16.92 0.70
N LEU A 157 -10.66 -17.18 -0.47
CA LEU A 157 -10.95 -18.35 -1.29
C LEU A 157 -9.94 -19.49 -1.03
N HIS A 158 -10.46 -20.69 -0.81
CA HIS A 158 -9.67 -21.90 -0.59
C HIS A 158 -9.28 -22.55 -1.92
N VAL A 159 -8.29 -21.96 -2.59
CA VAL A 159 -7.71 -22.50 -3.83
C VAL A 159 -6.43 -23.30 -3.56
N VAL A 160 -6.25 -24.38 -4.33
CA VAL A 160 -5.06 -25.23 -4.28
C VAL A 160 -4.16 -24.88 -5.46
N LEU A 161 -2.88 -24.65 -5.19
CA LEU A 161 -1.86 -24.50 -6.20
C LEU A 161 -1.25 -25.85 -6.53
N VAL A 162 -1.25 -26.22 -7.81
CA VAL A 162 -0.70 -27.48 -8.31
C VAL A 162 0.54 -27.19 -9.13
N SER A 163 1.65 -27.82 -8.75
CA SER A 163 2.95 -27.73 -9.44
C SER A 163 3.38 -26.30 -9.79
N ASP A 164 3.09 -25.35 -8.90
CA ASP A 164 3.36 -23.90 -9.05
C ASP A 164 2.87 -23.25 -10.35
N SER A 165 1.96 -23.89 -11.09
CA SER A 165 1.59 -23.47 -12.44
C SER A 165 0.09 -23.51 -12.74
N ALA A 166 -0.71 -24.16 -11.90
CA ALA A 166 -2.16 -24.25 -12.08
C ALA A 166 -2.90 -24.06 -10.76
N LEU A 167 -4.10 -23.50 -10.83
CA LEU A 167 -5.00 -23.37 -9.69
C LEU A 167 -6.16 -24.35 -9.80
N ARG A 168 -6.56 -24.91 -8.66
CA ARG A 168 -7.77 -25.73 -8.54
C ARG A 168 -8.67 -25.20 -7.44
N PHE A 169 -9.97 -25.25 -7.68
CA PHE A 169 -11.01 -25.01 -6.68
C PHE A 169 -11.94 -26.21 -6.70
N ASP A 170 -12.14 -26.81 -5.53
CA ASP A 170 -12.99 -28.01 -5.37
C ASP A 170 -12.65 -29.13 -6.37
N GLY A 171 -11.35 -29.40 -6.56
CA GLY A 171 -10.87 -30.42 -7.51
C GLY A 171 -10.88 -30.00 -8.99
N HIS A 172 -11.57 -28.94 -9.38
CA HIS A 172 -11.63 -28.46 -10.76
C HIS A 172 -10.52 -27.45 -11.07
N ARG A 173 -9.93 -27.53 -12.27
CA ARG A 173 -8.94 -26.55 -12.75
C ARG A 173 -9.62 -25.21 -13.02
N LEU A 174 -8.98 -24.13 -12.59
CA LEU A 174 -9.40 -22.76 -12.88
C LEU A 174 -8.60 -22.20 -14.06
N ASP A 175 -9.31 -21.78 -15.10
CA ASP A 175 -8.71 -21.04 -16.22
C ASP A 175 -8.75 -19.53 -16.00
N SER A 176 -9.63 -19.05 -15.12
CA SER A 176 -9.73 -17.65 -14.74
C SER A 176 -10.31 -17.48 -13.34
N VAL A 177 -10.05 -16.32 -12.73
CA VAL A 177 -10.53 -15.93 -11.40
C VAL A 177 -11.07 -14.51 -11.42
N CYS A 178 -12.07 -14.24 -10.58
CA CYS A 178 -12.66 -12.91 -10.42
C CYS A 178 -12.26 -12.29 -9.08
N PHE A 179 -12.12 -10.96 -9.05
CA PHE A 179 -11.74 -10.20 -7.86
C PHE A 179 -12.86 -9.31 -7.36
N ARG A 180 -13.01 -9.19 -6.04
CA ARG A 180 -14.09 -8.38 -5.42
C ARG A 180 -13.68 -6.94 -5.14
N GLN A 181 -12.39 -6.66 -5.17
CA GLN A 181 -11.82 -5.34 -4.89
C GLN A 181 -10.71 -4.99 -5.87
N ASP A 182 -10.34 -3.72 -5.88
CA ASP A 182 -9.21 -3.21 -6.64
C ASP A 182 -7.87 -3.66 -6.04
N TYR A 183 -6.91 -3.94 -6.92
CA TYR A 183 -5.54 -4.27 -6.57
C TYR A 183 -4.55 -3.31 -7.21
N TYR A 184 -3.43 -3.12 -6.54
CA TYR A 184 -2.37 -2.22 -6.96
C TYR A 184 -1.05 -2.97 -6.99
N TRP A 185 -0.20 -2.60 -7.93
CA TRP A 185 1.18 -3.04 -7.95
C TRP A 185 2.08 -1.91 -7.46
N LEU A 186 2.68 -2.12 -6.30
CA LEU A 186 3.60 -1.17 -5.69
C LEU A 186 5.06 -1.59 -5.87
N SER A 187 6.00 -0.68 -5.68
CA SER A 187 7.43 -0.98 -5.65
C SER A 187 7.75 -2.06 -4.60
N GLY A 188 8.49 -3.09 -5.00
CA GLY A 188 8.76 -4.25 -4.15
C GLY A 188 7.66 -5.32 -4.13
N SER A 189 6.56 -5.17 -4.88
CA SER A 189 5.48 -6.17 -4.96
C SER A 189 5.93 -7.55 -5.44
N LEU A 190 7.12 -7.68 -6.05
CA LEU A 190 7.72 -8.97 -6.34
C LEU A 190 7.95 -9.81 -5.07
N GLY A 191 8.24 -9.17 -3.93
CA GLY A 191 8.46 -9.84 -2.65
C GLY A 191 7.19 -10.18 -1.87
N TYR A 192 6.12 -9.39 -2.02
CA TYR A 192 4.92 -9.51 -1.17
C TYR A 192 3.60 -9.68 -1.93
N GLY A 193 3.58 -9.54 -3.25
CA GLY A 193 2.42 -9.72 -4.12
C GLY A 193 1.57 -8.46 -4.33
N LEU A 194 0.38 -8.65 -4.90
CA LEU A 194 -0.58 -7.59 -5.18
C LEU A 194 -1.14 -6.99 -3.87
N VAL A 195 -1.29 -5.66 -3.84
CA VAL A 195 -1.80 -4.93 -2.67
C VAL A 195 -3.29 -4.64 -2.86
N PRO A 196 -4.19 -5.17 -2.03
CA PRO A 196 -5.63 -4.88 -2.14
C PRO A 196 -5.95 -3.46 -1.67
N ALA A 197 -7.01 -2.85 -2.21
CA ALA A 197 -7.52 -1.54 -1.79
C ALA A 197 -7.83 -1.47 -0.29
N SER A 198 -8.28 -2.59 0.31
CA SER A 198 -8.52 -2.72 1.75
C SER A 198 -7.26 -2.55 2.60
N ALA A 199 -6.08 -2.85 2.07
CA ALA A 199 -4.81 -2.69 2.77
C ALA A 199 -4.22 -1.27 2.69
N LEU A 200 -4.70 -0.40 1.80
CA LEU A 200 -4.14 0.95 1.63
C LEU A 200 -4.41 1.83 2.85
N VAL A 201 -3.41 2.36 3.53
CA VAL A 201 -3.60 3.24 4.69
C VAL A 201 -3.95 4.66 4.24
N GLY A 202 -3.16 5.24 3.34
CA GLY A 202 -3.30 6.61 2.87
C GLY A 202 -2.13 7.03 1.98
N ARG A 203 -2.19 8.27 1.48
CA ARG A 203 -1.16 8.83 0.59
C ARG A 203 0.01 9.38 1.40
N ALA A 204 1.21 8.90 1.12
CA ALA A 204 2.44 9.50 1.60
C ALA A 204 2.76 10.74 0.75
N PHE A 205 3.05 11.87 1.39
CA PHE A 205 3.26 13.13 0.68
C PHE A 205 4.56 13.86 1.07
N CYS A 206 5.19 13.48 2.18
CA CYS A 206 6.38 14.18 2.67
C CYS A 206 7.16 13.31 3.66
N VAL A 207 8.49 13.30 3.55
CA VAL A 207 9.39 12.83 4.60
C VAL A 207 9.49 13.92 5.66
N SER A 208 9.02 13.68 6.90
CA SER A 208 9.18 14.64 7.98
C SER A 208 10.64 14.77 8.39
N TYR A 209 11.27 13.65 8.75
CA TYR A 209 12.68 13.57 9.08
C TYR A 209 13.22 12.16 8.84
N SER A 210 14.54 12.01 8.79
CA SER A 210 15.20 10.73 8.56
C SER A 210 16.27 10.48 9.60
N LEU A 211 16.25 9.28 10.18
CA LEU A 211 17.23 8.82 11.16
C LEU A 211 18.01 7.63 10.59
N ASN A 212 19.33 7.74 10.61
CA ASN A 212 20.21 6.63 10.31
C ASN A 212 20.59 5.89 11.59
N ASP A 213 19.90 4.80 11.88
CA ASP A 213 20.09 4.02 13.11
C ASP A 213 21.47 3.32 13.18
N SER A 214 22.20 3.22 12.06
CA SER A 214 23.56 2.66 12.02
C SER A 214 24.66 3.62 12.45
N LEU A 215 24.36 4.90 12.69
CA LEU A 215 25.34 5.91 13.11
C LEU A 215 25.28 6.19 14.61
N HIS A 216 26.39 6.67 15.19
CA HIS A 216 26.44 7.16 16.57
C HIS A 216 25.43 8.29 16.80
N VAL A 217 24.89 8.40 18.02
CA VAL A 217 23.73 9.24 18.40
C VAL A 217 23.78 10.68 17.85
N GLY A 218 24.95 11.32 17.82
CA GLY A 218 25.11 12.70 17.34
C GLY A 218 25.11 12.91 15.82
N ARG A 219 25.14 11.85 14.99
CA ARG A 219 25.13 11.92 13.51
C ARG A 219 23.97 11.16 12.87
N ARG A 220 22.95 10.78 13.66
CA ARG A 220 21.82 10.01 13.16
C ARG A 220 20.91 10.81 12.25
N PHE A 221 20.84 12.12 12.42
CA PHE A 221 19.88 12.96 11.70
C PHE A 221 20.39 13.33 10.30
N ARG A 222 19.62 12.98 9.27
CA ARG A 222 19.88 13.39 7.88
C ARG A 222 19.14 14.71 7.59
N THR A 223 19.86 15.83 7.66
CA THR A 223 19.29 17.18 7.50
C THR A 223 18.79 17.45 6.08
N ASP A 224 19.35 16.79 5.08
CA ASP A 224 18.97 16.87 3.66
C ASP A 224 17.58 16.29 3.35
N ARG A 225 16.97 15.59 4.32
CA ARG A 225 15.68 14.88 4.14
C ARG A 225 14.58 15.44 5.04
N PHE A 226 14.80 16.60 5.66
CA PHE A 226 13.80 17.25 6.49
C PHE A 226 12.73 17.92 5.62
N PHE A 227 11.47 17.56 5.81
CA PHE A 227 10.33 17.99 4.98
C PHE A 227 10.51 17.79 3.47
N LEU A 228 11.19 16.71 3.05
CA LEU A 228 11.35 16.40 1.63
C LEU A 228 10.00 15.97 1.02
N PRO A 229 9.49 16.62 -0.04
CA PRO A 229 8.26 16.20 -0.71
C PRO A 229 8.47 14.87 -1.47
N LEU A 230 7.39 14.08 -1.56
CA LEU A 230 7.34 12.79 -2.27
C LEU A 230 6.44 12.85 -3.50
#